data_AF-B2LVA9-F1
#
_entry.id   AF-B2LVA9-F1
#
_cell.length_a   1.000
_cell.length_b   1.000
_cell.length_c   1.000
_cell.angle_alpha   90.00
_cell.angle_beta   90.00
_cell.angle_gamma   90.00
#
_symmetry.space_group_name_H-M   'P 1'
#
loop_
_entity.id
_entity.type
_entity.pdbx_description
1 polymer ?
#
loop_
_entity_poly.entity_id
_entity_poly.type
_entity_poly.pdbx_seq_one_letter_code
_entity_poly.pdbx_strand_id
1 'polypeptide(L)'
;ENLSQSIQLSKKTVFVMTDKYAKTENFKIAFYLSHQRLMDEKVDVIILIFLEKPLKKSKFLQLRKRLCGSSVLEWPTNPQAHPYFWQ
;
A
#
# COMPACT_ATOMS: atom_id res chain seq x y z
N GLU A 1 5.94 13.98 -13.61
CA GLU A 1 5.59 13.12 -14.75
C GLU A 1 6.02 11.65 -14.57
N ASN A 2 7.27 11.37 -14.18
CA ASN A 2 7.74 9.97 -14.00
C ASN A 2 6.88 9.13 -13.03
N LEU A 3 6.40 9.73 -11.93
CA LEU A 3 5.56 9.03 -10.94
C LEU A 3 4.19 8.65 -11.51
N SER A 4 3.49 9.59 -12.16
CA SER A 4 2.16 9.35 -12.72
C SER A 4 2.21 8.32 -13.84
N GLN A 5 3.20 8.43 -14.74
CA GLN A 5 3.40 7.43 -15.80
C GLN A 5 3.68 6.04 -15.25
N SER A 6 4.56 5.94 -14.23
CA SER A 6 4.87 4.66 -13.59
C SER A 6 3.61 4.03 -12.97
N ILE A 7 2.76 4.83 -12.32
CA ILE A 7 1.50 4.36 -11.73
C ILE A 7 0.50 3.91 -12.80
N GLN A 8 0.40 4.63 -13.92
CA GLN A 8 -0.53 4.29 -15.00
C GLN A 8 -0.13 3.02 -15.76
N LEU A 9 1.16 2.85 -16.03
CA LEU A 9 1.67 1.73 -16.83
C LEU A 9 1.90 0.44 -16.00
N SER A 10 2.03 0.54 -14.68
CA SER A 10 2.24 -0.64 -13.82
C SER A 10 0.96 -1.46 -13.64
N LYS A 11 1.04 -2.75 -13.32
CA LYS A 11 -0.16 -3.52 -12.93
C LYS A 11 -0.59 -3.26 -11.49
N LYS A 12 0.37 -2.96 -10.62
CA LYS A 12 0.19 -2.70 -9.19
C LYS A 12 1.15 -1.60 -8.76
N THR A 13 0.77 -0.82 -7.75
CA THR A 13 1.62 0.14 -7.05
C THR A 13 1.82 -0.36 -5.62
N VAL A 14 3.06 -0.70 -5.29
CA VAL A 14 3.45 -1.18 -3.95
C VAL A 14 3.95 -0.01 -3.12
N PHE A 15 3.32 0.23 -1.97
CA PHE A 15 3.72 1.24 -1.00
C PHE A 15 4.40 0.57 0.18
N VAL A 16 5.68 0.86 0.36
CA VAL A 16 6.46 0.42 1.52
C VAL A 16 6.34 1.48 2.62
N MET A 17 5.45 1.22 3.56
CA MET A 17 5.00 2.14 4.59
C MET A 17 5.95 2.16 5.79
N THR A 18 6.42 3.36 6.11
CA THR A 18 7.08 3.74 7.37
C THR A 18 6.41 5.03 7.88
N ASP A 19 6.58 5.35 9.15
CA ASP A 19 6.05 6.59 9.75
C ASP A 19 6.59 7.85 9.05
N LYS A 20 7.83 7.78 8.53
CA LYS A 20 8.44 8.86 7.76
C LYS A 20 7.79 8.98 6.38
N TYR A 21 7.68 7.86 5.66
CA TYR A 21 7.14 7.86 4.29
C TYR A 21 5.67 8.30 4.26
N ALA A 22 4.85 7.89 5.24
CA ALA A 22 3.45 8.25 5.34
C ALA A 22 3.19 9.77 5.45
N LYS A 23 4.20 10.56 5.87
CA LYS A 23 4.12 12.01 6.00
C LYS A 23 4.60 12.76 4.75
N THR A 24 5.19 12.06 3.78
CA THR A 24 5.75 12.68 2.58
C THR A 24 4.67 13.09 1.60
N GLU A 25 4.93 14.16 0.84
CA GLU A 25 4.04 14.59 -0.24
C GLU A 25 4.00 13.56 -1.38
N ASN A 26 5.14 12.92 -1.65
CA ASN A 26 5.23 11.84 -2.63
C ASN A 26 4.27 10.69 -2.32
N PHE A 27 4.16 10.29 -1.06
CA PHE A 27 3.17 9.29 -0.65
C PHE A 27 1.75 9.75 -0.97
N LYS A 28 1.36 10.98 -0.56
CA LYS A 28 0.00 11.49 -0.80
C LYS A 28 -0.35 11.51 -2.28
N ILE A 29 0.56 12.02 -3.12
CA ILE A 29 0.36 12.10 -4.57
C ILE A 29 0.27 10.70 -5.19
N ALA A 30 1.23 9.82 -4.89
CA ALA A 30 1.24 8.45 -5.43
C ALA A 30 -0.01 7.66 -5.01
N PHE A 31 -0.41 7.81 -3.75
CA PHE A 31 -1.58 7.16 -3.19
C PHE A 31 -2.86 7.68 -3.82
N TYR A 32 -2.99 8.99 -4.00
CA TYR A 32 -4.12 9.61 -4.68
C TYR A 32 -4.26 9.10 -6.13
N LEU A 33 -3.18 9.12 -6.90
CA LEU A 33 -3.19 8.66 -8.29
C LEU A 33 -3.55 7.17 -8.41
N SER A 34 -3.00 6.35 -7.52
CA SER A 34 -3.33 4.91 -7.51
C SER A 34 -4.78 4.66 -7.08
N HIS A 35 -5.32 5.50 -6.19
CA HIS A 35 -6.71 5.42 -5.76
C HIS A 35 -7.68 5.85 -6.86
N GLN A 36 -7.36 6.92 -7.59
CA GLN A 36 -8.14 7.35 -8.75
C GLN A 36 -8.23 6.23 -9.78
N ARG A 37 -7.10 5.57 -10.08
CA ARG A 37 -7.06 4.44 -11.00
C ARG A 37 -7.89 3.23 -10.53
N LEU A 38 -7.90 2.93 -9.23
CA LEU A 38 -8.81 1.92 -8.66
C LEU A 38 -10.28 2.29 -8.92
N MET A 39 -10.66 3.56 -8.79
CA MET A 39 -12.04 3.98 -9.05
C MET A 39 -12.42 3.89 -10.53
N ASP A 40 -11.49 4.27 -11.41
CA ASP A 40 -11.69 4.29 -12.86
C ASP A 40 -11.73 2.86 -13.46
N GLU A 41 -10.74 2.03 -13.11
CA GLU A 41 -10.59 0.66 -13.64
C GLU A 41 -11.37 -0.39 -12.83
N LYS A 42 -11.82 -0.05 -11.62
CA LYS A 42 -12.51 -0.95 -10.67
C LYS A 42 -11.67 -2.18 -10.27
N VAL A 43 -10.35 -2.06 -10.34
CA VAL A 43 -9.39 -3.10 -9.95
C VAL A 43 -8.50 -2.59 -8.83
N ASP A 44 -8.26 -3.43 -7.82
CA ASP A 44 -7.35 -3.09 -6.73
C ASP A 44 -5.90 -3.06 -7.21
N VAL A 45 -5.41 -1.88 -7.55
CA VAL A 45 -4.03 -1.66 -8.00
C VAL A 45 -3.06 -1.35 -6.85
N ILE A 46 -3.55 -1.15 -5.64
CA ILE A 46 -2.73 -0.70 -4.49
C ILE A 46 -2.27 -1.92 -3.68
N ILE A 47 -1.01 -1.96 -3.26
CA ILE A 47 -0.51 -2.91 -2.25
C ILE A 47 0.17 -2.09 -1.14
N LEU A 48 -0.23 -2.30 0.12
CA LEU A 48 0.37 -1.63 1.27
C LEU A 48 1.22 -2.65 2.05
N ILE A 49 2.50 -2.36 2.25
CA ILE A 49 3.41 -3.15 3.09
C ILE A 49 3.83 -2.29 4.26
N PHE A 50 3.52 -2.70 5.50
CA PHE A 50 3.91 -1.97 6.71
C PHE A 50 5.19 -2.55 7.31
N LEU A 51 6.29 -1.80 7.25
CA LEU A 51 7.56 -2.20 7.89
C LEU A 51 7.58 -1.95 9.40
N GLU A 52 6.73 -1.03 9.85
CA GLU A 52 6.54 -0.66 11.26
C GLU A 52 5.09 -0.95 11.65
N LYS A 53 4.80 -1.08 12.95
CA LYS A 53 3.43 -1.33 13.40
C LYS A 53 2.53 -0.18 12.94
N PRO A 54 1.52 -0.43 12.09
CA PRO A 54 0.66 0.64 11.60
C PRO A 54 -0.09 1.28 12.76
N LEU A 55 -0.33 2.58 12.67
CA LEU A 55 -1.26 3.28 13.56
C LEU A 55 -2.66 2.66 13.40
N LYS A 56 -3.01 1.75 14.32
CA LYS A 56 -4.21 0.88 14.27
C LYS A 56 -5.55 1.63 14.22
N LYS A 57 -5.56 2.96 14.25
CA LYS A 57 -6.75 3.82 14.35
C LYS A 57 -7.28 4.35 13.00
N SER A 58 -6.60 4.10 11.88
CA SER A 58 -7.12 4.57 10.58
C SER A 58 -8.30 3.72 10.12
N LYS A 59 -9.50 4.33 10.07
CA LYS A 59 -10.72 3.71 9.52
C LYS A 59 -10.50 3.22 8.08
N PHE A 60 -9.73 3.96 7.29
CA PHE A 60 -9.37 3.56 5.93
C PHE A 60 -8.62 2.23 5.89
N LEU A 61 -7.58 2.08 6.72
CA LEU A 61 -6.80 0.83 6.76
C LEU A 61 -7.64 -0.36 7.23
N GLN A 62 -8.51 -0.14 8.21
CA GLN A 62 -9.43 -1.17 8.68
C GLN A 62 -10.40 -1.62 7.58
N LEU A 63 -10.99 -0.68 6.85
CA LEU A 63 -11.87 -0.97 5.72
C LEU A 63 -11.12 -1.70 4.61
N ARG A 64 -9.93 -1.22 4.24
CA ARG A 64 -9.11 -1.82 3.19
C ARG A 64 -8.67 -3.24 3.56
N LYS A 65 -8.31 -3.51 4.81
CA LYS A 65 -8.02 -4.89 5.28
C LYS A 65 -9.22 -5.83 5.14
N ARG A 66 -10.45 -5.33 5.29
CA ARG A 66 -11.67 -6.13 5.15
C ARG A 66 -12.05 -6.37 3.69
N LEU A 67 -11.91 -5.34 2.84
CA LEU A 67 -12.34 -5.38 1.44
C LEU A 67 -11.25 -5.91 0.49
N CYS A 68 -9.98 -5.73 0.85
CA CYS A 68 -8.80 -6.01 0.04
C CYS A 68 -7.77 -6.79 0.90
N GLY A 69 -8.19 -7.90 1.50
CA GLY A 69 -7.40 -8.63 2.50
C GLY A 69 -6.01 -9.05 2.06
N SER A 70 -5.81 -9.34 0.77
CA SER A 70 -4.51 -9.70 0.18
C SER A 70 -3.61 -8.49 -0.15
N SER A 71 -4.11 -7.27 -0.02
CA SER A 71 -3.45 -6.05 -0.49
C SER A 71 -2.90 -5.19 0.67
N VAL A 72 -2.96 -5.70 1.90
CA VAL A 72 -2.41 -5.05 3.09
C VAL A 72 -1.59 -6.07 3.87
N LEU A 73 -0.28 -5.93 3.79
CA LEU A 73 0.70 -6.83 4.40
C LEU A 73 1.43 -6.12 5.54
N GLU A 74 1.72 -6.86 6.60
CA GLU A 74 2.56 -6.40 7.72
C GLU A 74 3.87 -7.18 7.70
N TRP A 75 4.99 -6.47 7.81
CA TRP A 75 6.29 -7.11 7.91
C TRP A 75 6.35 -7.94 9.20
N PRO A 76 6.76 -9.22 9.15
CA PRO A 76 6.72 -10.06 10.33
C PRO A 76 7.74 -9.61 11.37
N THR A 77 7.32 -9.49 12.63
CA THR A 77 8.24 -9.23 13.73
C THR A 77 9.07 -10.46 14.10
N ASN A 78 8.58 -11.67 13.76
CA ASN A 78 9.32 -12.91 13.93
C ASN A 78 10.24 -13.13 12.71
N PRO A 79 11.58 -13.15 12.87
CA PRO A 79 12.50 -13.38 11.76
C PRO A 79 12.27 -14.70 11.02
N GLN A 80 11.84 -15.75 11.76
CA GLN A 80 11.52 -17.05 11.15
C GLN A 80 10.30 -16.99 10.22
N ALA A 81 9.47 -15.94 10.34
CA ALA A 81 8.33 -15.71 9.48
C ALA A 81 8.67 -14.89 8.22
N HIS A 82 9.89 -14.32 8.09
CA HIS A 82 10.29 -13.51 6.93
C HIS A 82 10.22 -14.25 5.59
N PRO A 83 10.61 -15.53 5.47
CA PRO A 83 10.49 -16.26 4.20
C PRO A 83 9.04 -16.37 3.73
N TYR A 84 8.09 -16.54 4.65
CA TYR A 84 6.66 -16.68 4.36
C TYR A 84 6.00 -15.37 3.90
N PHE A 85 6.63 -14.21 4.15
CA PHE A 85 6.12 -12.93 3.67
C PHE A 85 6.18 -12.83 2.13
N TRP A 86 7.17 -13.49 1.51
CA TRP A 86 7.44 -13.43 0.07
C TRP A 86 6.81 -14.57 -0.74
N GLN A 87 6.19 -15.54 -0.06
CA GLN A 87 5.45 -16.63 -0.70
C GLN A 87 4.09 -16.17 -1.18
#